data_AF-A0A6A5GIX7-F1
#
_entry.id   AF-A0A6A5GIX7-F1
#
_cell.length_a   1.000
_cell.length_b   1.000
_cell.length_c   1.000
_cell.angle_alpha   90.00
_cell.angle_beta   90.00
_cell.angle_gamma   90.00
#
_symmetry.space_group_name_H-M   'P 1'
#
loop_
_entity.id
_entity.type
_entity.pdbx_description
1 polymer ?
#
loop_
_entity_poly.entity_id
_entity_poly.type
_entity_poly.pdbx_seq_one_letter_code
_entity_poly.pdbx_strand_id
1 'polypeptide(L)'
;MTDIDPNSPANLRALMLYDISQRKTMRESIENHRFLCKHLGKKAILYDEYELCFNRCLNENYHSTIEKRDLSIPDILVCILSDVIDRKTAKKSIDDLCNAFKNHKIDKKDHKCCFKRFHNGHVSQVTFSDLPEDVLAEIVGRCDMKSYLNLRKVSYGLRTVIDQLAPPCTDIEVHCGLQKFYVNGALLADSISFNTPNSHLPIEEIERRMPGTLTLLLRNPKLQLKNFLFYTVPGPEETLSDTETVINLINSFDRKLHVKNCSIGVDSEKELIGILQCFKPGTLEQIELLIDLFPLSNEIVEIDQWKQAKHLRLEGFNLPSIDHLLHFSTIEASVDPISLEDLVMLCKFERGNSNWLKIYKN
;
A
#
# COMPACT_ATOMS: atom_id res chain seq x y z
N MET A 1 18.37 -9.03 -9.17
CA MET A 1 19.31 -8.94 -10.32
C MET A 1 19.36 -10.23 -11.14
N THR A 2 18.75 -10.25 -12.32
CA THR A 2 18.98 -11.30 -13.32
C THR A 2 20.03 -10.78 -14.29
N ASP A 3 21.25 -11.29 -14.21
CA ASP A 3 22.29 -10.97 -15.19
C ASP A 3 22.00 -11.68 -16.51
N ILE A 4 22.23 -10.99 -17.63
CA ILE A 4 22.13 -11.59 -18.96
C ILE A 4 23.18 -12.70 -19.04
N ASP A 5 22.72 -13.95 -19.20
CA ASP A 5 23.59 -15.09 -19.43
C ASP A 5 23.60 -15.44 -20.92
N PRO A 6 24.68 -15.15 -21.68
CA PRO A 6 24.77 -15.47 -23.10
C PRO A 6 24.81 -16.99 -23.36
N ASN A 7 25.04 -17.80 -22.33
CA ASN A 7 25.05 -19.26 -22.42
C ASN A 7 23.68 -19.89 -22.11
N SER A 8 22.70 -19.10 -21.67
CA SER A 8 21.34 -19.62 -21.49
C SER A 8 20.83 -20.16 -22.84
N PRO A 9 20.16 -21.32 -22.88
CA PRO A 9 19.73 -21.91 -24.16
C PRO A 9 18.89 -20.94 -25.02
N ALA A 10 18.08 -20.10 -24.40
CA ALA A 10 17.27 -19.09 -25.09
C ALA A 10 18.13 -17.97 -25.68
N ASN A 11 19.06 -17.42 -24.88
CA ASN A 11 19.93 -16.32 -25.31
C ASN A 11 20.94 -16.77 -26.36
N LEU A 12 21.53 -17.95 -26.19
CA LEU A 12 22.47 -18.53 -27.15
C LEU A 12 21.80 -18.72 -28.51
N ARG A 13 20.58 -19.28 -28.51
CA ARG A 13 19.77 -19.45 -29.73
C ARG A 13 19.39 -18.11 -30.36
N ALA A 14 19.01 -17.12 -29.56
CA ALA A 14 18.71 -15.76 -30.02
C ALA A 14 19.88 -15.17 -30.80
N LEU A 15 21.07 -15.22 -30.18
CA LEU A 15 22.30 -14.67 -30.73
C LEU A 15 22.69 -15.37 -32.04
N MET A 16 22.63 -16.71 -32.08
CA MET A 16 22.95 -17.47 -33.29
C MET A 16 22.00 -17.15 -34.45
N LEU A 17 20.69 -17.13 -34.21
CA LEU A 17 19.70 -16.77 -35.25
C LEU A 17 19.93 -15.34 -35.76
N TYR A 18 20.23 -14.42 -34.85
CA TYR A 18 20.56 -13.05 -35.20
C TYR A 18 21.84 -12.97 -36.04
N ASP A 19 22.93 -13.62 -35.63
CA ASP A 19 24.19 -13.66 -36.36
C ASP A 19 24.05 -14.30 -37.76
N ILE A 20 23.26 -15.38 -37.87
CA ILE A 20 22.90 -16.00 -39.17
C ILE A 20 22.15 -15.01 -40.07
N SER A 21 21.19 -14.25 -39.53
CA SER A 21 20.44 -13.24 -40.30
C SER A 21 21.35 -12.12 -40.84
N GLN A 22 22.43 -11.83 -40.12
CA GLN A 22 23.47 -10.87 -40.48
C GLN A 22 24.53 -11.47 -41.41
N ARG A 23 24.34 -12.73 -41.85
CA ARG A 23 25.26 -13.50 -42.71
C ARG A 23 26.63 -13.73 -42.09
N LYS A 24 26.73 -13.75 -40.76
CA LYS A 24 27.96 -14.16 -40.08
C LYS A 24 28.19 -15.66 -40.26
N THR A 25 29.45 -16.02 -40.48
CA THR A 25 29.93 -17.40 -40.47
C THR A 25 29.92 -17.96 -39.05
N MET A 26 29.98 -19.29 -38.91
CA MET A 26 30.06 -19.92 -37.58
C MET A 26 31.26 -19.40 -36.78
N ARG A 27 32.40 -19.17 -37.44
CA ARG A 27 33.61 -18.62 -36.83
C ARG A 27 33.42 -17.20 -36.30
N GLU A 28 32.77 -16.33 -37.07
CA GLU A 28 32.45 -14.97 -36.62
C GLU A 28 31.42 -14.97 -35.47
N SER A 29 30.44 -15.88 -35.54
CA SER A 29 29.41 -16.04 -34.51
C SER A 29 30.00 -16.49 -33.16
N ILE A 30 30.92 -17.46 -33.16
CA ILE A 30 31.57 -17.90 -31.92
C ILE A 30 32.54 -16.86 -31.36
N GLU A 31 33.23 -16.10 -32.23
CA GLU A 31 34.09 -14.99 -31.79
C GLU A 31 33.25 -13.88 -31.14
N ASN A 32 32.08 -13.55 -31.72
CA ASN A 32 31.11 -12.64 -31.12
C ASN A 32 30.63 -13.13 -29.73
N HIS A 33 30.23 -14.40 -29.63
CA HIS A 33 29.83 -15.02 -28.36
C HIS A 33 30.93 -14.96 -27.31
N ARG A 34 32.18 -15.28 -27.68
CA ARG A 34 33.33 -15.21 -26.77
C ARG A 34 33.57 -13.79 -26.26
N PHE A 35 33.43 -12.79 -27.14
CA PHE A 35 33.57 -11.39 -26.74
C PHE A 35 32.47 -10.97 -25.76
N LEU A 36 31.21 -11.36 -26.02
CA LEU A 36 30.08 -11.15 -25.12
C LEU A 36 30.33 -11.78 -23.74
N CYS A 37 30.74 -13.06 -23.70
CA CYS A 37 31.08 -13.75 -22.47
C CYS A 37 32.18 -13.02 -21.68
N LYS A 38 33.24 -12.58 -22.37
CA LYS A 38 34.34 -11.81 -21.75
C LYS A 38 33.83 -10.49 -21.16
N HIS A 39 32.98 -9.76 -21.88
CA HIS A 39 32.40 -8.50 -21.41
C HIS A 39 31.54 -8.69 -20.15
N LEU A 40 30.88 -9.84 -20.03
CA LEU A 40 29.99 -10.20 -18.93
C LEU A 40 30.69 -10.96 -17.79
N GLY A 41 32.00 -11.20 -17.88
CA GLY A 41 32.73 -12.01 -16.90
C GLY A 41 32.28 -13.47 -16.84
N LYS A 42 31.71 -14.00 -17.93
CA LYS A 42 31.22 -15.39 -18.05
C LYS A 42 32.22 -16.24 -18.83
N LYS A 43 32.24 -17.55 -18.55
CA LYS A 43 33.01 -18.52 -19.35
C LYS A 43 32.29 -18.79 -20.67
N ALA A 44 33.01 -18.72 -21.79
CA ALA A 44 32.46 -19.04 -23.10
C ALA A 44 32.27 -20.56 -23.27
N ILE A 45 31.35 -20.93 -24.16
CA ILE A 45 31.08 -22.32 -24.56
C ILE A 45 32.24 -22.84 -25.40
N LEU A 46 32.51 -24.15 -25.32
CA LEU A 46 33.55 -24.78 -26.12
C LEU A 46 33.19 -24.74 -27.61
N TYR A 47 34.20 -24.78 -28.47
CA TYR A 47 34.01 -24.67 -29.92
C TYR A 47 33.06 -25.75 -30.46
N ASP A 48 33.33 -27.03 -30.13
CA ASP A 48 32.57 -28.16 -30.65
C ASP A 48 31.10 -28.12 -30.20
N GLU A 49 30.85 -27.71 -28.96
CA GLU A 49 29.49 -27.53 -28.42
C GLU A 49 28.75 -26.39 -29.12
N TYR A 50 29.43 -25.26 -29.34
CA TYR A 50 28.86 -24.11 -30.04
C TYR A 50 28.54 -24.45 -31.49
N GLU A 51 29.43 -25.17 -32.18
CA GLU A 51 29.26 -25.60 -33.56
C GLU A 51 28.02 -26.49 -33.73
N LEU A 52 27.81 -27.45 -32.82
CA LEU A 52 26.60 -28.29 -32.82
C LEU A 52 25.33 -27.46 -32.68
N CYS A 53 25.31 -26.48 -31.77
CA CYS A 53 24.19 -25.58 -31.57
C CYS A 53 23.95 -24.66 -32.78
N PHE A 54 25.01 -24.10 -33.36
CA PHE A 54 24.94 -23.21 -34.51
C PHE A 54 24.40 -23.94 -35.75
N ASN A 55 24.91 -25.12 -36.05
CA ASN A 55 24.45 -25.94 -37.18
C ASN A 55 23.00 -26.37 -37.01
N ARG A 56 22.57 -26.69 -35.77
CA ARG A 56 21.16 -26.95 -35.47
C ARG A 56 20.29 -25.72 -35.73
N CYS A 57 20.68 -24.55 -35.24
CA CYS A 57 19.96 -23.30 -35.48
C CYS A 57 19.89 -22.94 -36.98
N LEU A 58 20.97 -23.18 -37.72
CA LEU A 58 21.03 -22.96 -39.16
C LEU A 58 20.03 -23.85 -39.92
N ASN A 59 20.01 -25.14 -39.59
CA ASN A 59 19.06 -26.09 -40.17
C ASN A 59 17.61 -25.72 -39.83
N GLU A 60 17.32 -25.40 -38.57
CA GLU A 60 15.98 -24.98 -38.13
C GLU A 60 15.53 -23.69 -38.83
N ASN A 61 16.42 -22.71 -39.02
CA ASN A 61 16.13 -21.46 -39.71
C ASN A 61 15.85 -21.72 -41.21
N TYR A 62 16.61 -22.61 -41.85
CA TYR A 62 16.37 -23.01 -43.23
C TYR A 62 15.00 -23.68 -43.41
N HIS A 63 14.66 -24.65 -42.56
CA HIS A 63 13.38 -25.36 -42.64
C HIS A 63 12.17 -24.49 -42.25
N SER A 64 12.29 -23.64 -41.23
CA SER A 64 11.21 -22.73 -40.82
C SER A 64 10.87 -21.70 -41.90
N THR A 65 11.86 -21.23 -42.65
CA THR A 65 11.67 -20.34 -43.81
C THR A 65 10.86 -21.02 -44.93
N ILE A 66 11.07 -22.33 -45.14
CA ILE A 66 10.35 -23.13 -46.14
C ILE A 66 8.92 -23.46 -45.66
N GLU A 67 8.77 -23.81 -44.39
CA GLU A 67 7.50 -24.27 -43.80
C GLU A 67 6.62 -23.12 -43.28
N LYS A 68 7.06 -21.86 -43.35
CA LYS A 68 6.39 -20.68 -42.77
C LYS A 68 6.01 -20.86 -41.29
N ARG A 69 6.87 -21.54 -40.53
CA ARG A 69 6.65 -21.76 -39.08
C ARG A 69 7.32 -20.65 -38.28
N ASP A 70 6.57 -20.02 -37.38
CA ASP A 70 7.11 -19.02 -36.48
C ASP A 70 7.91 -19.69 -35.35
N LEU A 71 9.20 -19.36 -35.27
CA LEU A 71 10.06 -19.75 -34.16
C LEU A 71 9.71 -18.90 -32.93
N SER A 72 9.68 -19.49 -31.73
CA SER A 72 9.42 -18.76 -30.48
C SER A 72 10.39 -17.58 -30.31
N ILE A 73 9.86 -16.38 -29.99
CA ILE A 73 10.66 -15.17 -29.74
C ILE A 73 11.76 -15.47 -28.75
N PRO A 74 13.03 -15.45 -29.18
CA PRO A 74 14.15 -15.48 -28.24
C PRO A 74 14.26 -14.13 -27.54
N ASP A 75 14.74 -14.11 -26.30
CA ASP A 75 15.03 -12.86 -25.60
C ASP A 75 16.10 -12.06 -26.38
N ILE A 76 15.70 -10.94 -26.98
CA ILE A 76 16.54 -10.14 -27.88
C ILE A 76 17.57 -9.29 -27.13
N LEU A 77 17.55 -9.27 -25.79
CA LEU A 77 18.45 -8.45 -24.98
C LEU A 77 19.92 -8.76 -25.26
N VAL A 78 20.26 -10.03 -25.45
CA VAL A 78 21.64 -10.45 -25.78
C VAL A 78 22.08 -9.92 -27.16
N CYS A 79 21.16 -9.83 -28.13
CA CYS A 79 21.43 -9.30 -29.46
C CYS A 79 21.61 -7.77 -29.41
N ILE A 80 20.78 -7.06 -28.63
CA ILE A 80 20.94 -5.61 -28.41
C ILE A 80 22.28 -5.32 -27.73
N LEU A 81 22.69 -6.13 -26.76
CA LEU A 81 23.99 -5.99 -26.10
C LEU A 81 25.15 -6.23 -27.09
N SER A 82 25.05 -7.26 -27.95
CA SER A 82 26.00 -7.52 -29.04
C SER A 82 26.15 -6.31 -29.96
N ASP A 83 25.05 -5.69 -30.36
CA ASP A 83 25.06 -4.51 -31.23
C ASP A 83 25.72 -3.29 -30.57
N VAL A 84 25.50 -3.08 -29.27
CA VAL A 84 26.11 -1.99 -28.51
C VAL A 84 27.63 -2.20 -28.41
N ILE A 85 28.06 -3.44 -28.16
CA ILE A 85 29.47 -3.83 -28.15
C ILE A 85 30.13 -3.61 -29.51
N ASP A 86 29.45 -3.98 -30.59
CA ASP A 86 29.86 -3.78 -31.98
C ASP A 86 29.78 -2.30 -32.43
N ARG A 87 29.40 -1.39 -31.51
CA ARG A 87 29.28 0.06 -31.74
C ARG A 87 28.28 0.40 -32.85
N LYS A 88 27.25 -0.43 -33.07
CA LYS A 88 26.17 -0.08 -33.98
C LYS A 88 25.40 1.14 -33.47
N THR A 89 24.73 1.85 -34.36
CA THR A 89 23.78 2.90 -33.95
C THR A 89 22.45 2.26 -33.53
N ALA A 90 21.70 2.92 -32.64
CA ALA A 90 20.39 2.42 -32.20
C ALA A 90 19.44 2.18 -33.39
N LYS A 91 19.48 3.05 -34.41
CA LYS A 91 18.69 2.89 -35.64
C LYS A 91 19.07 1.63 -36.40
N LYS A 92 20.37 1.39 -36.61
CA LYS A 92 20.84 0.18 -37.31
C LYS A 92 20.47 -1.08 -36.52
N SER A 93 20.64 -1.06 -35.19
CA SER A 93 20.29 -2.19 -34.33
C SER A 93 18.81 -2.57 -34.44
N ILE A 94 17.88 -1.61 -34.32
CA ILE A 94 16.45 -1.94 -34.42
C ILE A 94 16.08 -2.43 -35.83
N ASP A 95 16.66 -1.86 -36.88
CA ASP A 95 16.41 -2.28 -38.26
C ASP A 95 16.91 -3.72 -38.50
N ASP A 96 18.13 -4.04 -38.04
CA ASP A 96 18.72 -5.38 -38.10
C ASP A 96 17.89 -6.40 -37.33
N LEU A 97 17.43 -6.06 -36.11
CA LEU A 97 16.59 -6.93 -35.29
C LEU A 97 15.21 -7.17 -35.92
N CYS A 98 14.57 -6.12 -36.46
CA CYS A 98 13.31 -6.26 -37.19
C CYS A 98 13.47 -7.15 -38.42
N ASN A 99 14.62 -7.08 -39.09
CA ASN A 99 14.94 -7.93 -40.24
C ASN A 99 15.22 -9.38 -39.85
N ALA A 100 15.85 -9.62 -38.69
CA ALA A 100 16.14 -10.95 -38.19
C ALA A 100 14.87 -11.67 -37.70
N PHE A 101 13.96 -10.93 -37.06
CA PHE A 101 12.77 -11.46 -36.41
C PHE A 101 11.50 -10.90 -37.04
N LYS A 102 11.39 -10.88 -38.37
CA LYS A 102 10.31 -10.23 -39.15
C LYS A 102 8.89 -10.58 -38.72
N ASN A 103 8.67 -11.80 -38.24
CA ASN A 103 7.36 -12.27 -37.82
C ASN A 103 7.01 -11.86 -36.38
N HIS A 104 7.92 -11.17 -35.70
CA HIS A 104 7.78 -10.75 -34.32
C HIS A 104 7.77 -9.23 -34.21
N LYS A 105 6.76 -8.71 -33.51
CA LYS A 105 6.65 -7.29 -33.24
C LYS A 105 7.66 -6.89 -32.16
N ILE A 106 8.77 -6.29 -32.57
CA ILE A 106 9.74 -5.70 -31.65
C ILE A 106 9.22 -4.32 -31.20
N ASP A 107 9.08 -4.13 -29.89
CA ASP A 107 8.73 -2.83 -29.33
C ASP A 107 9.93 -1.86 -29.44
N LYS A 108 9.75 -0.81 -30.25
CA LYS A 108 10.78 0.20 -30.49
C LYS A 108 11.13 1.02 -29.24
N LYS A 109 10.18 1.20 -28.32
CA LYS A 109 10.38 1.92 -27.06
C LYS A 109 11.20 1.07 -26.10
N ASP A 110 10.89 -0.22 -25.99
CA ASP A 110 11.65 -1.15 -25.15
C ASP A 110 13.07 -1.34 -25.69
N HIS A 111 13.23 -1.51 -27.00
CA HIS A 111 14.56 -1.52 -27.65
C HIS A 111 15.36 -0.27 -27.31
N LYS A 112 14.79 0.93 -27.53
CA LYS A 112 15.47 2.20 -27.26
C LYS A 112 15.89 2.32 -25.80
N CYS A 113 15.04 1.87 -24.88
CA CYS A 113 15.34 1.83 -23.45
C CYS A 113 16.54 0.93 -23.16
N CYS A 114 16.49 -0.33 -23.62
CA CYS A 114 17.54 -1.31 -23.39
C CYS A 114 18.87 -0.89 -24.04
N PHE A 115 18.83 -0.41 -25.29
CA PHE A 115 20.01 0.03 -26.02
C PHE A 115 20.73 1.18 -25.30
N LYS A 116 19.98 2.20 -24.85
CA LYS A 116 20.55 3.31 -24.06
C LYS A 116 21.16 2.82 -22.75
N ARG A 117 20.51 1.85 -22.10
CA ARG A 117 20.96 1.27 -20.82
C ARG A 117 22.29 0.54 -20.97
N PHE A 118 22.41 -0.33 -21.98
CA PHE A 118 23.66 -1.04 -22.29
C PHE A 118 24.77 -0.11 -22.76
N HIS A 119 24.44 0.91 -23.56
CA HIS A 119 25.41 1.92 -23.98
C HIS A 119 26.06 2.65 -22.79
N ASN A 120 25.30 2.82 -21.70
CA ASN A 120 25.79 3.40 -20.45
C ASN A 120 26.49 2.39 -19.52
N GLY A 121 26.69 1.13 -19.96
CA GLY A 121 27.36 0.08 -19.17
C GLY A 121 26.48 -0.69 -18.19
N HIS A 122 25.17 -0.44 -18.17
CA HIS A 122 24.24 -1.09 -17.26
C HIS A 122 23.58 -2.33 -17.90
N VAL A 123 24.23 -3.48 -17.73
CA VAL A 123 23.79 -4.76 -18.31
C VAL A 123 22.64 -5.39 -17.52
N SER A 124 22.60 -5.24 -16.20
CA SER A 124 21.57 -5.83 -15.38
C SER A 124 20.19 -5.19 -15.60
N GLN A 125 19.15 -6.02 -15.58
CA GLN A 125 17.78 -5.53 -15.55
C GLN A 125 17.42 -5.22 -14.10
N VAL A 126 17.32 -3.92 -13.79
CA VAL A 126 16.71 -3.45 -12.54
C VAL A 126 15.21 -3.68 -12.67
N THR A 127 14.68 -4.54 -11.82
CA THR A 127 13.25 -4.77 -11.66
C THR A 127 12.70 -3.86 -10.58
N PHE A 128 11.38 -3.71 -10.52
CA PHE A 128 10.73 -2.94 -9.47
C PHE A 128 11.11 -3.42 -8.06
N SER A 129 11.41 -4.72 -7.91
CA SER A 129 11.85 -5.32 -6.65
C SER A 129 13.31 -5.03 -6.30
N ASP A 130 14.10 -4.49 -7.22
CA ASP A 130 15.47 -4.03 -6.95
C ASP A 130 15.50 -2.54 -6.52
N LEU A 131 14.35 -1.86 -6.44
CA LEU A 131 14.28 -0.49 -5.95
C LEU A 131 14.58 -0.43 -4.43
N PRO A 132 15.35 0.58 -3.97
CA PRO A 132 15.54 0.85 -2.55
C PRO A 132 14.22 1.05 -1.79
N GLU A 133 14.19 0.65 -0.51
CA GLU A 133 12.99 0.72 0.33
C GLU A 133 12.45 2.15 0.49
N ASP A 134 13.33 3.16 0.53
CA ASP A 134 12.96 4.58 0.61
C ASP A 134 12.23 5.05 -0.66
N VAL A 135 12.69 4.61 -1.84
CA VAL A 135 12.01 4.88 -3.11
C VAL A 135 10.63 4.21 -3.14
N LEU A 136 10.54 2.96 -2.66
CA LEU A 136 9.26 2.25 -2.55
C LEU A 136 8.32 2.92 -1.54
N ALA A 137 8.84 3.41 -0.42
CA ALA A 137 8.09 4.18 0.56
C ALA A 137 7.52 5.46 -0.04
N GLU A 138 8.29 6.19 -0.84
CA GLU A 138 7.80 7.39 -1.52
C GLU A 138 6.73 7.07 -2.58
N ILE A 139 6.88 5.97 -3.31
CA ILE A 139 5.84 5.50 -4.24
C ILE A 139 4.56 5.15 -3.50
N VAL A 140 4.66 4.35 -2.42
CA VAL A 140 3.52 3.94 -1.59
C VAL A 140 2.83 5.15 -0.95
N GLY A 141 3.60 6.13 -0.45
CA GLY A 141 3.08 7.36 0.13
C GLY A 141 2.31 8.24 -0.87
N ARG A 142 2.54 8.08 -2.18
CA ARG A 142 1.81 8.77 -3.25
C ARG A 142 0.63 7.95 -3.82
N CYS A 143 0.46 6.71 -3.38
CA CYS A 143 -0.62 5.85 -3.86
C CYS A 143 -1.95 6.19 -3.19
N ASP A 144 -3.05 6.04 -3.93
CA ASP A 144 -4.35 5.88 -3.29
C ASP A 144 -4.51 4.44 -2.75
N MET A 145 -5.53 4.23 -1.93
CA MET A 145 -5.80 2.92 -1.33
C MET A 145 -6.00 1.82 -2.37
N LYS A 146 -6.62 2.14 -3.51
CA LYS A 146 -6.85 1.18 -4.59
C LYS A 146 -5.53 0.72 -5.23
N SER A 147 -4.65 1.66 -5.55
CA SER A 147 -3.33 1.40 -6.14
C SER A 147 -2.44 0.66 -5.15
N TYR A 148 -2.46 1.04 -3.87
CA TYR A 148 -1.76 0.32 -2.81
C TYR A 148 -2.15 -1.16 -2.76
N LEU A 149 -3.46 -1.46 -2.76
CA LEU A 149 -3.94 -2.85 -2.75
C LEU A 149 -3.62 -3.60 -4.06
N ASN A 150 -3.58 -2.90 -5.19
CA ASN A 150 -3.17 -3.50 -6.46
C ASN A 150 -1.68 -3.83 -6.48
N LEU A 151 -0.81 -2.94 -5.98
CA LEU A 151 0.64 -3.19 -5.90
C LEU A 151 0.95 -4.45 -5.08
N ARG A 152 0.21 -4.65 -3.98
CA ARG A 152 0.33 -5.86 -3.15
C ARG A 152 -0.04 -7.14 -3.90
N LYS A 153 -0.84 -7.07 -4.97
CA LYS A 153 -1.23 -8.24 -5.78
C LYS A 153 -0.23 -8.59 -6.88
N VAL A 154 0.73 -7.71 -7.19
CA VAL A 154 1.67 -7.88 -8.31
C VAL A 154 2.65 -9.03 -8.09
N SER A 155 3.33 -9.08 -6.94
CA SER A 155 4.27 -10.16 -6.61
C SER A 155 4.39 -10.39 -5.11
N TYR A 156 4.86 -11.58 -4.72
CA TYR A 156 5.09 -11.92 -3.32
C TYR A 156 6.16 -11.00 -2.69
N GLY A 157 7.31 -10.84 -3.34
CA GLY A 157 8.38 -10.00 -2.84
C GLY A 157 7.94 -8.54 -2.66
N LEU A 158 7.18 -7.99 -3.61
CA LEU A 158 6.68 -6.63 -3.48
C LEU A 158 5.66 -6.51 -2.34
N ARG A 159 4.76 -7.48 -2.18
CA ARG A 159 3.81 -7.51 -1.06
C ARG A 159 4.53 -7.48 0.29
N THR A 160 5.58 -8.28 0.46
CA THR A 160 6.35 -8.34 1.71
C THR A 160 6.97 -6.99 2.06
N VAL A 161 7.51 -6.27 1.08
CA VAL A 161 8.08 -4.94 1.32
C VAL A 161 6.98 -3.92 1.61
N ILE A 162 5.92 -3.89 0.80
CA ILE A 162 4.80 -2.94 0.99
C ILE A 162 4.12 -3.13 2.36
N ASP A 163 3.93 -4.36 2.82
CA ASP A 163 3.29 -4.65 4.11
C ASP A 163 4.10 -4.13 5.31
N GLN A 164 5.38 -3.80 5.13
CA GLN A 164 6.23 -3.18 6.14
C GLN A 164 6.26 -1.65 6.06
N LEU A 165 5.68 -1.05 5.01
CA LEU A 165 5.60 0.40 4.83
C LEU A 165 4.32 0.94 5.47
N ALA A 166 4.29 2.26 5.74
CA ALA A 166 3.08 2.91 6.20
C ALA A 166 2.02 2.86 5.07
N PRO A 167 0.82 2.34 5.33
CA PRO A 167 -0.23 2.34 4.32
C PRO A 167 -0.72 3.77 4.07
N PRO A 168 -1.18 4.11 2.85
CA PRO A 168 -1.75 5.42 2.53
C PRO A 168 -3.20 5.54 3.05
N CYS A 169 -3.38 5.21 4.33
CA CYS A 169 -4.66 5.24 5.05
C CYS A 169 -4.55 6.33 6.11
N THR A 170 -5.36 7.37 5.98
CA THR A 170 -5.42 8.50 6.91
C THR A 170 -6.71 8.52 7.70
N ASP A 171 -7.76 7.88 7.20
CA ASP A 171 -9.10 7.97 7.75
C ASP A 171 -9.75 6.58 7.79
N ILE A 172 -10.26 6.20 8.95
CA ILE A 172 -11.06 4.99 9.14
C ILE A 172 -12.37 5.40 9.80
N GLU A 173 -13.48 4.91 9.25
CA GLU A 173 -14.82 5.13 9.79
C GLU A 173 -15.49 3.78 10.02
N VAL A 174 -16.02 3.58 11.21
CA VAL A 174 -16.67 2.35 11.65
C VAL A 174 -18.09 2.70 12.10
N HIS A 175 -19.08 2.20 11.38
CA HIS A 175 -20.50 2.34 11.70
C HIS A 175 -21.07 0.98 12.07
N CYS A 176 -21.12 0.68 13.36
CA CYS A 176 -21.49 -0.65 13.85
C CYS A 176 -22.95 -1.03 13.59
N GLY A 177 -23.90 -0.14 13.90
CA GLY A 177 -25.34 -0.40 13.69
C GLY A 177 -25.77 -0.51 12.23
N LEU A 178 -24.95 -0.04 11.30
CA LEU A 178 -25.13 -0.22 9.86
C LEU A 178 -24.14 -1.23 9.25
N GLN A 179 -23.21 -1.73 10.07
CA GLN A 179 -22.09 -2.60 9.71
C GLN A 179 -21.30 -2.10 8.48
N LYS A 180 -21.07 -0.78 8.42
CA LYS A 180 -20.33 -0.13 7.32
C LYS A 180 -18.94 0.26 7.78
N PHE A 181 -17.96 -0.05 6.94
CA PHE A 181 -16.57 0.30 7.16
C PHE A 181 -16.06 1.13 5.99
N TYR A 182 -15.60 2.35 6.27
CA TYR A 182 -15.00 3.23 5.28
C TYR A 182 -13.52 3.42 5.55
N VAL A 183 -12.75 3.52 4.48
CA VAL A 183 -11.34 3.91 4.52
C VAL A 183 -11.11 5.03 3.52
N ASN A 184 -10.62 6.18 4.00
CA ASN A 184 -10.46 7.41 3.22
C ASN A 184 -11.75 7.75 2.44
N GLY A 185 -12.92 7.59 3.06
CA GLY A 185 -14.25 7.81 2.46
C GLY A 185 -14.72 6.75 1.47
N ALA A 186 -13.92 5.72 1.15
CA ALA A 186 -14.34 4.61 0.30
C ALA A 186 -14.93 3.48 1.13
N LEU A 187 -16.16 3.06 0.80
CA LEU A 187 -16.86 1.94 1.43
C LEU A 187 -16.13 0.63 1.10
N LEU A 188 -15.58 -0.04 2.12
CA LEU A 188 -14.85 -1.30 1.97
C LEU A 188 -15.74 -2.53 2.17
N ALA A 189 -16.77 -2.42 3.01
CA ALA A 189 -17.85 -3.39 3.10
C ALA A 189 -19.16 -2.67 3.45
N ASP A 190 -20.20 -3.06 2.72
CA ASP A 190 -21.60 -2.74 3.00
C ASP A 190 -22.30 -4.08 3.23
N SER A 191 -22.60 -4.45 4.48
CA SER A 191 -23.40 -5.65 4.74
C SER A 191 -24.89 -5.31 4.73
N ILE A 192 -25.43 -5.03 3.54
CA ILE A 192 -26.90 -4.97 3.35
C ILE A 192 -27.55 -6.37 3.55
N SER A 193 -26.77 -7.43 3.65
CA SER A 193 -27.27 -8.71 4.18
C SER A 193 -26.81 -8.87 5.61
N PHE A 194 -27.70 -8.86 6.60
CA PHE A 194 -27.86 -9.94 7.61
C PHE A 194 -29.07 -9.64 8.52
N ASN A 195 -30.24 -10.11 8.11
CA ASN A 195 -31.31 -10.41 9.06
C ASN A 195 -30.86 -11.59 9.91
N THR A 196 -30.34 -11.33 11.10
CA THR A 196 -30.55 -12.22 12.25
C THR A 196 -30.31 -11.41 13.52
N PRO A 197 -31.37 -11.12 14.29
CA PRO A 197 -31.22 -10.61 15.65
C PRO A 197 -30.78 -11.80 16.49
N ASN A 198 -29.47 -12.02 16.61
CA ASN A 198 -28.93 -12.80 17.72
C ASN A 198 -27.45 -12.47 17.91
N SER A 199 -27.23 -11.91 19.09
CA SER A 199 -25.99 -11.44 19.67
C SER A 199 -25.01 -12.56 19.99
N HIS A 200 -23.75 -12.15 20.14
CA HIS A 200 -22.55 -12.96 20.34
C HIS A 200 -21.96 -13.52 19.04
N LEU A 201 -21.15 -12.69 18.39
CA LEU A 201 -20.19 -13.16 17.41
C LEU A 201 -18.83 -13.36 18.10
N PRO A 202 -18.25 -14.58 18.06
CA PRO A 202 -16.87 -14.78 18.45
C PRO A 202 -15.94 -13.87 17.62
N ILE A 203 -14.82 -13.41 18.19
CA ILE A 203 -13.81 -12.59 17.49
C ILE A 203 -13.45 -13.19 16.12
N GLU A 204 -13.34 -14.51 16.04
CA GLU A 204 -13.07 -15.26 14.81
C GLU A 204 -14.11 -15.02 13.72
N GLU A 205 -15.38 -14.86 14.09
CA GLU A 205 -16.46 -14.63 13.15
C GLU A 205 -16.51 -13.17 12.66
N ILE A 206 -16.10 -12.22 13.50
CA ILE A 206 -15.91 -10.82 13.13
C ILE A 206 -14.71 -10.66 12.21
N GLU A 207 -13.57 -11.29 12.52
CA GLU A 207 -12.41 -11.32 11.63
C GLU A 207 -12.78 -11.89 10.24
N ARG A 208 -13.64 -12.91 10.19
CA ARG A 208 -14.17 -13.48 8.94
C ARG A 208 -15.07 -12.52 8.18
N ARG A 209 -15.89 -11.74 8.89
CA ARG A 209 -16.87 -10.80 8.32
C ARG A 209 -16.25 -9.47 7.93
N MET A 210 -15.13 -9.10 8.55
CA MET A 210 -14.43 -7.87 8.25
C MET A 210 -13.78 -7.91 6.87
N PRO A 211 -13.72 -6.77 6.16
CA PRO A 211 -12.94 -6.69 4.95
C PRO A 211 -11.50 -7.11 5.27
N GLY A 212 -10.98 -8.11 4.54
CA GLY A 212 -9.58 -8.50 4.70
C GLY A 212 -8.62 -7.33 4.53
N THR A 213 -9.02 -6.29 3.79
CA THR A 213 -8.35 -4.99 3.68
C THR A 213 -8.22 -4.25 5.01
N LEU A 214 -9.29 -4.15 5.80
CA LEU A 214 -9.30 -3.40 7.06
C LEU A 214 -8.47 -4.13 8.13
N THR A 215 -8.62 -5.46 8.24
CA THR A 215 -7.75 -6.29 9.09
C THR A 215 -6.27 -6.07 8.76
N LEU A 216 -5.94 -5.91 7.48
CA LEU A 216 -4.57 -5.70 7.04
C LEU A 216 -4.01 -4.33 7.43
N LEU A 217 -4.83 -3.29 7.30
CA LEU A 217 -4.48 -1.94 7.74
C LEU A 217 -4.29 -1.90 9.24
N LEU A 218 -5.28 -2.41 9.97
CA LEU A 218 -5.24 -2.47 11.42
C LEU A 218 -4.12 -3.35 11.94
N ARG A 219 -3.57 -4.30 11.17
CA ARG A 219 -2.37 -5.10 11.49
C ARG A 219 -1.04 -4.36 11.28
N ASN A 220 -1.02 -3.26 10.54
CA ASN A 220 0.22 -2.56 10.19
C ASN A 220 0.68 -1.61 11.33
N PRO A 221 1.87 -1.82 11.93
CA PRO A 221 2.34 -1.00 13.05
C PRO A 221 2.74 0.43 12.65
N LYS A 222 2.90 0.71 11.35
CA LYS A 222 3.19 2.06 10.83
C LYS A 222 1.93 2.80 10.39
N LEU A 223 0.74 2.24 10.61
CA LEU A 223 -0.53 2.94 10.39
C LEU A 223 -0.59 4.17 11.30
N GLN A 224 -0.79 5.34 10.70
CA GLN A 224 -0.98 6.60 11.41
C GLN A 224 -2.25 7.27 10.87
N LEU A 225 -3.29 7.30 11.69
CA LEU A 225 -4.56 7.88 11.31
C LEU A 225 -4.58 9.37 11.65
N LYS A 226 -5.02 10.15 10.67
CA LYS A 226 -5.40 11.54 10.89
C LYS A 226 -6.75 11.60 11.59
N ASN A 227 -7.73 10.85 11.10
CA ASN A 227 -9.08 10.83 11.67
C ASN A 227 -9.54 9.39 11.91
N PHE A 228 -10.21 9.15 13.03
CA PHE A 228 -10.90 7.90 13.32
C PHE A 228 -12.32 8.22 13.75
N LEU A 229 -13.31 7.76 12.99
CA LEU A 229 -14.71 7.91 13.31
C LEU A 229 -15.28 6.58 13.79
N PHE A 230 -15.93 6.60 14.93
CA PHE A 230 -16.67 5.46 15.47
C PHE A 230 -18.09 5.89 15.78
N TYR A 231 -19.05 5.17 15.24
CA TYR A 231 -20.46 5.43 15.49
C TYR A 231 -21.22 4.13 15.67
N THR A 232 -21.94 4.02 16.78
CA THR A 232 -22.91 2.95 16.99
C THR A 232 -24.34 3.50 16.92
N VAL A 233 -25.29 2.62 16.59
CA VAL A 233 -26.73 2.94 16.65
C VAL A 233 -27.28 2.19 17.88
N PRO A 234 -28.13 2.81 18.70
CA PRO A 234 -28.72 2.14 19.85
C PRO A 234 -29.42 0.84 19.45
N GLY A 235 -28.91 -0.28 20.01
CA GLY A 235 -29.49 -1.61 19.89
C GLY A 235 -30.17 -2.04 21.20
N PRO A 236 -30.99 -3.11 21.18
CA PRO A 236 -31.62 -3.62 22.40
C PRO A 236 -30.57 -4.11 23.42
N GLU A 237 -30.79 -3.75 24.70
CA GLU A 237 -29.87 -3.78 25.86
C GLU A 237 -29.21 -5.14 26.21
N GLU A 238 -29.62 -6.25 25.60
CA GLU A 238 -29.22 -7.61 26.01
C GLU A 238 -28.09 -8.22 25.17
N THR A 239 -27.43 -7.43 24.32
CA THR A 239 -26.44 -7.92 23.34
C THR A 239 -25.04 -7.40 23.66
N LEU A 240 -23.98 -8.22 23.50
CA LEU A 240 -22.60 -7.70 23.48
C LEU A 240 -22.57 -6.56 22.47
N SER A 241 -22.33 -5.33 22.91
CA SER A 241 -22.44 -4.20 22.00
C SER A 241 -21.37 -4.34 20.93
N ASP A 242 -21.72 -3.98 19.70
CA ASP A 242 -20.78 -4.00 18.57
C ASP A 242 -19.49 -3.20 18.88
N THR A 243 -19.56 -2.27 19.83
CA THR A 243 -18.43 -1.54 20.39
C THR A 243 -17.42 -2.45 21.10
N GLU A 244 -17.85 -3.34 22.00
CA GLU A 244 -16.96 -4.27 22.69
C GLU A 244 -16.26 -5.21 21.71
N THR A 245 -16.98 -5.62 20.68
CA THR A 245 -16.45 -6.40 19.55
C THR A 245 -15.31 -5.68 18.84
N VAL A 246 -15.49 -4.40 18.49
CA VAL A 246 -14.46 -3.61 17.80
C VAL A 246 -13.27 -3.35 18.71
N ILE A 247 -13.49 -3.06 20.00
CA ILE A 247 -12.43 -2.90 21.01
C ILE A 247 -11.58 -4.17 21.08
N ASN A 248 -12.22 -5.33 21.23
CA ASN A 248 -11.52 -6.61 21.32
C ASN A 248 -10.71 -6.92 20.06
N LEU A 249 -11.23 -6.58 18.88
CA LEU A 249 -10.51 -6.74 17.63
C LEU A 249 -9.29 -5.82 17.54
N ILE A 250 -9.44 -4.53 17.86
CA ILE A 250 -8.29 -3.60 17.81
C ILE A 250 -7.21 -4.08 18.80
N ASN A 251 -7.63 -4.52 19.98
CA ASN A 251 -6.74 -5.03 21.02
C ASN A 251 -6.10 -6.39 20.65
N SER A 252 -6.72 -7.21 19.80
CA SER A 252 -6.15 -8.51 19.38
C SER A 252 -4.87 -8.36 18.56
N PHE A 253 -4.62 -7.18 17.99
CA PHE A 253 -3.39 -6.89 17.26
C PHE A 253 -2.21 -6.50 18.17
N ASP A 254 -2.38 -6.57 19.50
CA ASP A 254 -1.37 -6.30 20.54
C ASP A 254 -0.66 -4.94 20.38
N ARG A 255 -1.41 -3.91 19.97
CA ARG A 255 -0.94 -2.53 19.95
C ARG A 255 -2.06 -1.52 19.99
N LYS A 256 -1.69 -0.30 20.39
CA LYS A 256 -2.55 0.87 20.35
C LYS A 256 -2.40 1.61 19.02
N LEU A 257 -3.49 2.14 18.50
CA LEU A 257 -3.52 2.88 17.23
C LEU A 257 -2.99 4.31 17.42
N HIS A 258 -2.20 4.79 16.47
CA HIS A 258 -1.80 6.20 16.43
C HIS A 258 -2.90 6.98 15.70
N VAL A 259 -3.61 7.84 16.43
CA VAL A 259 -4.76 8.62 15.95
C VAL A 259 -4.58 10.05 16.37
N LYS A 260 -4.71 11.00 15.44
CA LYS A 260 -4.66 12.44 15.77
C LYS A 260 -6.01 12.98 16.20
N ASN A 261 -7.07 12.68 15.45
CA ASN A 261 -8.41 13.15 15.75
C ASN A 261 -9.35 11.95 15.84
N CYS A 262 -10.18 11.89 16.87
CA CYS A 262 -11.25 10.90 16.92
C CYS A 262 -12.61 11.57 17.08
N SER A 263 -13.62 11.00 16.42
CA SER A 263 -15.02 11.36 16.57
C SER A 263 -15.79 10.11 16.98
N ILE A 264 -16.42 10.13 18.15
CA ILE A 264 -17.03 8.94 18.77
C ILE A 264 -18.49 9.22 19.13
N GLY A 265 -19.40 8.40 18.63
CA GLY A 265 -20.79 8.31 19.08
C GLY A 265 -21.09 6.90 19.61
N VAL A 266 -21.36 6.80 20.90
CA VAL A 266 -21.59 5.55 21.65
C VAL A 266 -22.71 5.76 22.67
N ASP A 267 -23.22 4.68 23.25
CA ASP A 267 -24.38 4.71 24.15
C ASP A 267 -24.00 4.72 25.65
N SER A 268 -22.72 4.51 26.00
CA SER A 268 -22.25 4.55 27.40
C SER A 268 -20.82 5.08 27.57
N GLU A 269 -20.52 5.62 28.76
CA GLU A 269 -19.18 6.11 29.09
C GLU A 269 -18.14 4.99 29.06
N LYS A 270 -18.52 3.79 29.52
CA LYS A 270 -17.66 2.61 29.49
C LYS A 270 -17.19 2.28 28.07
N GLU A 271 -18.09 2.38 27.09
CA GLU A 271 -17.78 2.19 25.68
C GLU A 271 -16.85 3.27 25.14
N LEU A 272 -17.11 4.53 25.48
CA LEU A 272 -16.26 5.66 25.11
C LEU A 272 -14.84 5.47 25.63
N ILE A 273 -14.69 5.17 26.92
CA ILE A 273 -13.40 4.88 27.55
C ILE A 273 -12.71 3.71 26.86
N GLY A 274 -13.45 2.63 26.57
CA GLY A 274 -12.93 1.45 25.90
C GLY A 274 -12.33 1.76 24.52
N ILE A 275 -13.03 2.56 23.70
CA ILE A 275 -12.52 3.00 22.38
C ILE A 275 -11.31 3.91 22.53
N LEU A 276 -11.36 4.91 23.42
CA LEU A 276 -10.21 5.81 23.65
C LEU A 276 -8.96 5.05 24.12
N GLN A 277 -9.13 3.99 24.92
CA GLN A 277 -8.03 3.17 25.41
C GLN A 277 -7.33 2.37 24.31
N CYS A 278 -7.98 2.11 23.18
CA CYS A 278 -7.36 1.53 21.99
C CYS A 278 -6.36 2.48 21.30
N PHE A 279 -6.40 3.78 21.60
CA PHE A 279 -5.47 4.76 21.02
C PHE A 279 -4.22 4.95 21.86
N LYS A 280 -3.09 5.20 21.18
CA LYS A 280 -1.81 5.44 21.83
C LYS A 280 -1.87 6.81 22.56
N PRO A 281 -1.61 6.85 23.87
CA PRO A 281 -1.50 8.12 24.60
C PRO A 281 -0.52 9.08 23.93
N GLY A 282 -0.86 10.37 23.93
CA GLY A 282 -0.01 11.46 23.43
C GLY A 282 -0.02 11.62 21.91
N THR A 283 -0.74 10.78 21.18
CA THR A 283 -0.94 10.94 19.72
C THR A 283 -2.21 11.74 19.39
N LEU A 284 -3.19 11.70 20.29
CA LEU A 284 -4.50 12.32 20.12
C LEU A 284 -4.40 13.83 20.37
N GLU A 285 -4.73 14.62 19.36
CA GLU A 285 -4.79 16.07 19.38
C GLU A 285 -6.23 16.55 19.65
N GLN A 286 -7.23 15.90 19.06
CA GLN A 286 -8.64 16.27 19.18
C GLN A 286 -9.53 15.07 19.53
N ILE A 287 -10.44 15.28 20.48
CA ILE A 287 -11.56 14.40 20.80
C ILE A 287 -12.85 15.11 20.42
N GLU A 288 -13.68 14.47 19.61
CA GLU A 288 -15.04 14.89 19.30
C GLU A 288 -16.02 13.82 19.77
N LEU A 289 -16.99 14.22 20.57
CA LEU A 289 -18.07 13.36 21.04
C LEU A 289 -19.35 13.75 20.28
N LEU A 290 -19.96 12.76 19.63
CA LEU A 290 -21.11 12.91 18.76
C LEU A 290 -22.37 12.33 19.44
N ILE A 291 -23.37 13.18 19.68
CA ILE A 291 -24.76 12.80 20.04
C ILE A 291 -24.92 12.24 21.47
N ASP A 292 -25.99 12.68 22.15
CA ASP A 292 -26.33 12.42 23.55
C ASP A 292 -26.91 11.05 23.83
N LEU A 293 -26.43 10.40 24.90
CA LEU A 293 -27.29 9.54 25.75
C LEU A 293 -26.90 9.48 27.25
N PHE A 294 -25.73 9.98 27.70
CA PHE A 294 -25.29 9.79 29.10
C PHE A 294 -24.38 10.90 29.66
N PRO A 295 -24.42 11.16 30.98
CA PRO A 295 -23.49 12.07 31.65
C PRO A 295 -22.08 11.47 31.74
N LEU A 296 -21.05 12.29 31.56
CA LEU A 296 -19.65 11.90 31.80
C LEU A 296 -19.35 11.94 33.30
N SER A 297 -18.70 10.90 33.82
CA SER A 297 -18.23 10.84 35.19
C SER A 297 -16.77 11.28 35.30
N ASN A 298 -16.18 11.14 36.49
CA ASN A 298 -14.76 11.44 36.68
C ASN A 298 -13.85 10.30 36.17
N GLU A 299 -14.39 9.15 35.75
CA GLU A 299 -13.60 8.02 35.27
C GLU A 299 -12.88 8.34 33.95
N ILE A 300 -13.56 8.97 33.00
CA ILE A 300 -12.97 9.37 31.72
C ILE A 300 -11.83 10.38 31.90
N VAL A 301 -11.91 11.22 32.93
CA VAL A 301 -10.91 12.26 33.19
C VAL A 301 -9.57 11.63 33.60
N GLU A 302 -9.57 10.41 34.13
CA GLU A 302 -8.37 9.76 34.63
C GLU A 302 -7.49 9.12 33.55
N ILE A 303 -8.02 8.87 32.35
CA ILE A 303 -7.26 8.19 31.29
C ILE A 303 -6.28 9.15 30.58
N ASP A 304 -5.11 8.62 30.21
CA ASP A 304 -4.04 9.40 29.59
C ASP A 304 -4.47 10.06 28.27
N GLN A 305 -5.31 9.39 27.47
CA GLN A 305 -5.79 9.91 26.19
C GLN A 305 -6.63 11.18 26.36
N TRP A 306 -7.44 11.25 27.43
CA TRP A 306 -8.21 12.44 27.76
C TRP A 306 -7.32 13.57 28.28
N LYS A 307 -6.41 13.25 29.21
CA LYS A 307 -5.47 14.22 29.83
C LYS A 307 -4.51 14.87 28.84
N GLN A 308 -4.13 14.16 27.78
CA GLN A 308 -3.09 14.61 26.84
C GLN A 308 -3.66 15.23 25.56
N ALA A 309 -4.96 15.09 25.30
CA ALA A 309 -5.62 15.72 24.16
C ALA A 309 -5.67 17.25 24.31
N LYS A 310 -5.58 17.97 23.19
CA LYS A 310 -5.51 19.44 23.17
C LYS A 310 -6.87 20.09 22.96
N HIS A 311 -7.72 19.45 22.17
CA HIS A 311 -8.98 20.01 21.72
C HIS A 311 -10.12 19.06 22.05
N LEU A 312 -11.19 19.59 22.62
CA LEU A 312 -12.41 18.85 22.89
C LEU A 312 -13.57 19.49 22.12
N ARG A 313 -14.33 18.67 21.40
CA ARG A 313 -15.59 19.07 20.77
C ARG A 313 -16.72 18.22 21.30
N LEU A 314 -17.78 18.87 21.75
CA LEU A 314 -18.95 18.26 22.36
C LEU A 314 -20.18 18.67 21.57
N GLU A 315 -20.90 17.70 21.01
CA GLU A 315 -22.20 17.92 20.39
C GLU A 315 -23.29 17.24 21.23
N GLY A 316 -24.16 18.01 21.88
CA GLY A 316 -25.26 17.52 22.74
C GLY A 316 -24.90 17.41 24.23
N PHE A 317 -23.65 17.08 24.56
CA PHE A 317 -23.27 16.67 25.92
C PHE A 317 -23.48 17.70 27.03
N ASN A 318 -23.94 17.23 28.20
CA ASN A 318 -23.72 17.94 29.46
C ASN A 318 -22.22 18.01 29.76
N LEU A 319 -21.72 19.22 30.02
CA LEU A 319 -20.32 19.42 30.37
C LEU A 319 -19.99 18.67 31.67
N PRO A 320 -18.89 17.90 31.74
CA PRO A 320 -18.34 17.49 33.03
C PRO A 320 -17.93 18.74 33.82
N SER A 321 -17.64 18.58 35.11
CA SER A 321 -17.18 19.71 35.94
C SER A 321 -16.07 20.48 35.23
N ILE A 322 -16.18 21.81 35.19
CA ILE A 322 -15.27 22.70 34.45
C ILE A 322 -13.82 22.45 34.84
N ASP A 323 -13.55 22.08 36.10
CA ASP A 323 -12.21 21.74 36.59
C ASP A 323 -11.55 20.61 35.78
N HIS A 324 -12.33 19.68 35.26
CA HIS A 324 -11.88 18.53 34.46
C HIS A 324 -11.68 18.87 32.97
N LEU A 325 -11.98 20.09 32.58
CA LEU A 325 -11.88 20.61 31.23
C LEU A 325 -10.74 21.63 31.06
N LEU A 326 -10.16 22.12 32.17
CA LEU A 326 -9.18 23.20 32.15
C LEU A 326 -7.86 22.88 31.45
N HIS A 327 -7.51 21.60 31.28
CA HIS A 327 -6.28 21.21 30.57
C HIS A 327 -6.40 21.31 29.04
N PHE A 328 -7.62 21.35 28.50
CA PHE A 328 -7.83 21.51 27.07
C PHE A 328 -7.46 22.93 26.63
N SER A 329 -6.75 23.03 25.50
CA SER A 329 -6.39 24.31 24.88
C SER A 329 -7.59 25.00 24.25
N THR A 330 -8.52 24.22 23.67
CA THR A 330 -9.79 24.74 23.16
C THR A 330 -10.91 23.75 23.40
N ILE A 331 -12.09 24.28 23.69
CA ILE A 331 -13.33 23.53 23.84
C ILE A 331 -14.38 24.14 22.93
N GLU A 332 -15.01 23.31 22.12
CA GLU A 332 -16.17 23.70 21.33
C GLU A 332 -17.37 22.87 21.78
N ALA A 333 -18.45 23.52 22.20
CA ALA A 333 -19.61 22.83 22.72
C ALA A 333 -20.88 23.37 22.04
N SER A 334 -21.67 22.47 21.46
CA SER A 334 -23.05 22.75 21.09
C SER A 334 -23.95 22.15 22.16
N VAL A 335 -24.39 23.00 23.09
CA VAL A 335 -25.07 22.58 24.34
C VAL A 335 -26.50 23.10 24.36
N ASP A 336 -27.41 22.29 24.89
CA ASP A 336 -28.68 22.74 25.45
C ASP A 336 -28.43 23.66 26.68
N PRO A 337 -29.40 24.49 27.12
CA PRO A 337 -29.12 25.65 27.96
C PRO A 337 -28.32 25.33 29.24
N ILE A 338 -27.08 25.83 29.26
CA ILE A 338 -26.12 25.71 30.37
C ILE A 338 -26.72 26.31 31.65
N SER A 339 -26.43 25.70 32.80
CA SER A 339 -26.84 26.26 34.11
C SER A 339 -26.21 27.65 34.33
N LEU A 340 -26.91 28.50 35.09
CA LEU A 340 -26.44 29.87 35.36
C LEU A 340 -25.14 29.88 36.20
N GLU A 341 -24.93 28.83 37.01
CA GLU A 341 -23.74 28.62 37.83
C GLU A 341 -22.52 28.26 36.97
N ASP A 342 -22.68 27.36 36.00
CA ASP A 342 -21.62 26.98 35.05
C ASP A 342 -21.25 28.16 34.15
N LEU A 343 -22.23 28.94 33.69
CA LEU A 343 -21.99 30.18 32.94
C LEU A 343 -21.14 31.18 33.73
N VAL A 344 -21.41 31.36 35.03
CA VAL A 344 -20.62 32.28 35.88
C VAL A 344 -19.20 31.76 36.09
N MET A 345 -18.99 30.46 36.22
CA MET A 345 -17.65 29.86 36.30
C MET A 345 -16.86 30.04 35.00
N LEU A 346 -17.52 29.83 33.85
CA LEU A 346 -16.93 30.05 32.53
C LEU A 346 -16.52 31.52 32.31
N CYS A 347 -17.38 32.47 32.66
CA CYS A 347 -17.08 33.91 32.55
C CYS A 347 -15.93 34.38 33.47
N LYS A 348 -15.68 33.70 34.60
CA LYS A 348 -14.53 34.01 35.46
C LYS A 348 -13.21 33.55 34.84
N PHE A 349 -13.22 32.47 34.06
CA PHE A 349 -12.04 31.88 33.44
C PHE A 349 -11.61 32.59 32.14
N GLU A 350 -12.55 33.19 31.41
CA GLU A 350 -12.28 33.93 30.15
C GLU A 350 -11.34 35.14 30.28
N ARG A 351 -10.97 35.59 31.49
CA ARG A 351 -10.13 36.79 31.69
C ARG A 351 -8.70 36.72 31.13
N GLY A 352 -8.30 35.64 30.44
CA GLY A 352 -6.97 35.53 29.83
C GLY A 352 -6.90 34.91 28.42
N ASN A 353 -7.98 34.35 27.87
CA ASN A 353 -7.93 33.62 26.59
C ASN A 353 -9.28 33.68 25.85
N SER A 354 -9.42 34.61 24.89
CA SER A 354 -10.70 34.92 24.23
C SER A 354 -11.20 33.87 23.23
N ASN A 355 -10.48 32.76 23.03
CA ASN A 355 -10.83 31.67 22.10
C ASN A 355 -10.93 30.30 22.77
N TRP A 356 -10.90 30.23 24.11
CA TRP A 356 -10.81 28.98 24.86
C TRP A 356 -12.10 28.15 24.78
N LEU A 357 -13.26 28.81 24.79
CA LEU A 357 -14.57 28.18 24.74
C LEU A 357 -15.44 28.82 23.67
N LYS A 358 -15.96 28.02 22.75
CA LYS A 358 -17.00 28.44 21.81
C LYS A 358 -18.27 27.66 22.10
N ILE A 359 -19.31 28.39 22.51
CA ILE A 359 -20.65 27.84 22.70
C ILE A 359 -21.49 28.21 21.50
N TYR A 360 -22.02 27.20 20.82
CA TYR A 360 -23.00 27.39 19.75
C TYR A 360 -24.39 27.05 20.30
N LYS A 361 -25.39 27.83 19.87
CA LYS A 361 -26.79 27.56 20.17
C LYS A 361 -27.36 26.72 19.03
N ASN A 362 -27.87 25.53 19.34
CA ASN A 362 -28.61 24.70 18.37
C ASN A 362 -29.89 25.38 17.88
#